data_AF-A0A9P8MIU3-F1
#
_entry.id   AF-A0A9P8MIU3-F1
#
_cell.length_a   1.000
_cell.length_b   1.000
_cell.length_c   1.000
_cell.angle_alpha   90.00
_cell.angle_beta   90.00
_cell.angle_gamma   90.00
#
_symmetry.space_group_name_H-M   'P 1'
#
loop_
_entity.id
_entity.type
_entity.pdbx_description
1 polymer ?
#
loop_
_entity_poly.entity_id
_entity_poly.type
_entity_poly.pdbx_seq_one_letter_code
_entity_poly.pdbx_strand_id
1 'polypeptide(L)'
;MGNDDAVSDQHPRAPMPVLIRASNGKSKRNRSDKIKMSTIVEPQDLDSFYTRFADICKSGMVALKPRDRSKKKAKAKKKKAAS
;
A
#
# COMPACT_ATOMS: atom_id res chain seq x y z
N MET A 1 28.50 -10.98 -31.26
CA MET A 1 28.08 -9.59 -30.99
C MET A 1 27.17 -9.63 -29.79
N GLY A 2 27.57 -8.93 -28.73
CA GLY A 2 27.10 -9.08 -27.35
C GLY A 2 25.65 -8.67 -27.12
N ASN A 3 25.03 -9.33 -26.15
CA ASN A 3 23.68 -9.13 -25.68
C ASN A 3 23.70 -8.19 -24.45
N ASP A 4 24.29 -7.01 -24.61
CA ASP A 4 24.54 -6.05 -23.51
C ASP A 4 23.31 -5.16 -23.19
N ASP A 5 22.26 -5.20 -24.01
CA ASP A 5 21.02 -4.41 -23.81
C ASP A 5 20.00 -5.09 -22.87
N ALA A 6 20.24 -6.34 -22.46
CA ALA A 6 19.24 -7.17 -21.80
C ALA A 6 19.08 -6.92 -20.28
N VAL A 7 19.84 -5.99 -19.68
CA VAL A 7 19.88 -5.79 -18.22
C VAL A 7 20.02 -4.33 -17.78
N SER A 8 19.51 -3.41 -18.61
CA SER A 8 19.50 -1.96 -18.38
C SER A 8 18.90 -1.52 -17.03
N ASP A 9 18.03 -2.36 -16.48
CA ASP A 9 17.28 -2.21 -15.24
C ASP A 9 18.01 -2.74 -14.00
N GLN A 10 19.13 -3.46 -14.13
CA GLN A 10 19.94 -3.91 -12.99
C GLN A 10 20.85 -2.81 -12.41
N HIS A 11 21.19 -1.79 -13.21
CA HIS A 11 22.01 -0.66 -12.79
C HIS A 11 21.39 0.67 -13.25
N PRO A 12 20.23 1.06 -12.69
CA PRO A 12 19.55 2.26 -13.09
C PRO A 12 20.40 3.49 -12.72
N ARG A 13 20.67 4.36 -13.69
CA ARG A 13 21.44 5.60 -13.50
C ARG A 13 20.71 6.65 -12.67
N ALA A 14 19.39 6.52 -12.56
CA ALA A 14 18.51 7.37 -11.79
C ALA A 14 17.37 6.53 -11.20
N PRO A 15 16.71 6.97 -10.12
CA PRO A 15 15.54 6.29 -9.59
C PRO A 15 14.48 6.07 -10.68
N MET A 16 13.98 4.85 -10.79
CA MET A 16 12.99 4.49 -11.81
C MET A 16 11.57 4.70 -11.30
N PRO A 17 10.63 5.08 -12.17
CA PRO A 17 9.23 5.18 -11.80
C PRO A 17 8.62 3.80 -11.47
N VAL A 18 7.55 3.81 -10.66
CA VAL A 18 6.90 2.59 -10.16
C VAL A 18 5.52 2.40 -10.82
N LEU A 19 5.29 1.22 -11.39
CA LEU A 19 3.96 0.82 -11.89
C LEU A 19 3.09 0.26 -10.75
N ILE A 20 2.03 0.97 -10.42
CA ILE A 20 1.06 0.55 -9.41
C ILE A 20 -0.20 0.02 -10.10
N ARG A 21 -0.65 -1.18 -9.71
CA ARG A 21 -1.84 -1.85 -10.28
C ARG A 21 -2.81 -2.24 -9.17
N ALA A 22 -4.07 -1.90 -9.37
CA ALA A 22 -5.16 -2.31 -8.49
C ALA A 22 -6.31 -2.93 -9.29
N SER A 23 -7.00 -3.89 -8.67
CA SER A 23 -8.18 -4.53 -9.26
C SER A 23 -9.14 -4.93 -8.15
N ASN A 24 -10.44 -4.93 -8.45
CA ASN A 24 -11.49 -5.33 -7.52
C ASN A 24 -11.57 -6.86 -7.27
N GLY A 25 -10.53 -7.62 -7.61
CA GLY A 25 -10.41 -9.06 -7.33
C GLY A 25 -11.33 -9.98 -8.16
N LYS A 26 -12.15 -9.44 -9.08
CA LYS A 26 -13.07 -10.27 -9.87
C LYS A 26 -12.30 -11.24 -10.79
N SER A 27 -12.78 -12.48 -10.87
CA SER A 27 -12.17 -13.54 -11.69
C SER A 27 -12.43 -13.32 -13.19
N LYS A 28 -11.77 -14.10 -14.05
CA LYS A 28 -12.01 -14.05 -15.51
C LYS A 28 -13.45 -14.42 -15.89
N ARG A 29 -14.17 -15.18 -15.04
CA ARG A 29 -15.57 -15.56 -15.27
C ARG A 29 -16.52 -14.36 -15.16
N ASN A 30 -16.19 -13.39 -14.31
CA ASN A 30 -17.00 -12.18 -14.10
C ASN A 30 -16.27 -10.97 -14.72
N ARG A 31 -15.98 -11.06 -16.02
CA ARG A 31 -15.14 -10.08 -16.71
C ARG A 31 -15.83 -8.74 -16.94
N SER A 32 -17.16 -8.75 -17.08
CA SER A 32 -18.00 -7.54 -17.20
C SER A 32 -17.82 -6.59 -16.01
N ASP A 33 -17.70 -7.15 -14.80
CA ASP A 33 -17.63 -6.38 -13.56
C ASP A 33 -16.18 -6.20 -13.09
N LYS A 34 -15.21 -6.72 -13.85
CA LYS A 34 -13.80 -6.69 -13.47
C LYS A 34 -13.22 -5.32 -13.74
N ILE A 35 -12.90 -4.60 -12.67
CA ILE A 35 -12.25 -3.30 -12.75
C ILE A 35 -10.76 -3.50 -12.53
N LYS A 36 -9.95 -2.94 -13.43
CA LYS A 36 -8.50 -2.82 -13.31
C LYS A 36 -8.10 -1.38 -13.53
N MET A 37 -7.17 -0.90 -12.73
CA MET A 37 -6.59 0.43 -12.88
C MET A 37 -5.07 0.33 -12.67
N SER A 38 -4.36 1.14 -13.43
CA SER A 38 -2.90 1.20 -13.41
C SER A 38 -2.45 2.64 -13.51
N THR A 39 -1.41 2.99 -12.76
CA THR A 39 -0.75 4.29 -12.82
C THR A 39 0.75 4.11 -12.69
N ILE A 40 1.50 5.04 -13.26
CA ILE A 40 2.96 5.12 -13.13
C ILE A 40 3.23 6.30 -12.20
N VAL A 41 4.01 6.05 -11.15
CA VAL A 41 4.36 7.08 -10.15
C VAL A 41 5.84 7.36 -10.26
N GLU A 42 6.17 8.62 -10.49
CA GLU A 42 7.55 9.08 -10.54
C GLU A 42 8.18 9.05 -9.13
N PRO A 43 9.51 8.87 -9.01
CA PRO A 43 10.19 8.76 -7.72
C PRO A 43 9.92 9.94 -6.77
N GLN A 44 9.86 11.17 -7.29
CA GLN A 44 9.61 12.37 -6.50
C GLN A 44 8.19 12.45 -5.91
N ASP A 45 7.23 11.74 -6.52
CA ASP A 45 5.83 11.82 -6.15
C ASP A 45 5.40 10.67 -5.23
N LEU A 46 6.26 9.67 -4.99
CA LEU A 46 5.96 8.46 -4.21
C LEU A 46 5.43 8.79 -2.80
N ASP A 47 6.06 9.72 -2.10
CA ASP A 47 5.64 10.11 -0.75
C ASP A 47 4.24 10.73 -0.74
N SER A 48 3.98 11.62 -1.70
CA SER A 48 2.67 12.27 -1.82
C SER A 48 1.58 11.27 -2.22
N PHE A 49 1.91 10.33 -3.12
CA PHE A 49 1.03 9.26 -3.55
C PHE A 49 0.65 8.36 -2.38
N TYR A 50 1.64 7.84 -1.65
CA TYR A 50 1.39 6.90 -0.55
C TYR A 50 0.70 7.57 0.64
N THR A 51 0.94 8.85 0.88
CA THR A 51 0.19 9.62 1.89
C THR A 51 -1.30 9.64 1.56
N ARG A 52 -1.67 10.06 0.34
CA ARG A 52 -3.08 10.07 -0.10
C ARG A 52 -3.68 8.68 -0.13
N PHE A 53 -2.93 7.70 -0.64
CA PHE A 53 -3.36 6.32 -0.70
C PHE A 53 -3.65 5.75 0.70
N ALA A 54 -2.77 6.00 1.67
CA ALA A 54 -2.96 5.53 3.05
C ALA A 54 -4.22 6.12 3.68
N ASP A 55 -4.51 7.40 3.44
CA ASP A 55 -5.70 8.05 3.98
C ASP A 55 -7.00 7.47 3.38
N ILE A 56 -7.01 7.22 2.07
CA ILE A 56 -8.12 6.53 1.39
C ILE A 56 -8.30 5.10 1.95
N CYS A 57 -7.21 4.37 2.17
CA CYS A 57 -7.29 3.03 2.75
C CYS A 57 -7.83 3.07 4.18
N LYS A 58 -7.36 4.00 5.02
CA LYS A 58 -7.87 4.16 6.40
C LYS A 58 -9.36 4.48 6.41
N SER A 59 -9.81 5.40 5.54
CA SER A 59 -11.23 5.75 5.44
C SER A 59 -12.08 4.62 4.86
N GLY A 60 -11.50 3.74 4.03
CA GLY A 60 -12.18 2.55 3.51
C GLY A 60 -12.25 1.38 4.50
N MET A 61 -11.32 1.30 5.45
CA MET A 61 -11.21 0.19 6.43
C MET A 61 -12.08 0.38 7.69
N VAL A 62 -13.17 1.13 7.60
CA VAL A 62 -14.04 1.48 8.74
C VAL A 62 -14.86 0.28 9.25
N ALA A 63 -15.11 -0.73 8.41
CA ALA A 63 -15.91 -1.90 8.77
C ALA A 63 -15.15 -2.98 9.60
N LEU A 64 -13.87 -2.77 9.91
CA LEU A 64 -13.09 -3.74 10.70
C LEU A 64 -13.43 -3.63 12.19
N LYS A 65 -13.53 -4.79 12.86
CA LYS A 65 -13.72 -4.85 14.31
C LYS A 65 -12.59 -4.09 15.02
N PRO A 66 -12.88 -3.11 15.88
CA PRO A 66 -11.87 -2.40 16.64
C PRO A 66 -11.01 -3.37 17.45
N ARG A 67 -9.70 -3.17 17.41
CA ARG A 67 -8.76 -4.00 18.19
C ARG A 67 -9.12 -3.97 19.66
N ASP A 68 -9.18 -5.13 20.29
CA ASP A 68 -9.38 -5.21 21.74
C ASP A 68 -8.20 -4.54 22.48
N ARG A 69 -8.52 -3.50 23.24
CA ARG A 69 -7.57 -2.73 24.07
C ARG A 69 -7.74 -3.01 25.56
N SER A 70 -8.60 -3.96 25.97
CA SER A 70 -8.89 -4.30 27.37
C SER A 70 -7.62 -4.54 28.19
N LYS A 71 -6.74 -5.43 27.72
CA LYS A 71 -5.47 -5.76 28.37
C LYS A 71 -4.49 -4.58 28.46
N LYS A 72 -4.42 -3.73 27.42
CA LYS A 72 -3.57 -2.52 27.41
C LYS A 72 -4.11 -1.44 28.36
N LYS A 73 -5.43 -1.23 28.40
CA LYS A 73 -6.09 -0.29 29.32
C LYS A 73 -5.92 -0.73 30.78
N ALA A 74 -6.05 -2.02 31.07
CA ALA A 74 -5.85 -2.56 32.42
C ALA A 74 -4.41 -2.36 32.91
N LYS A 75 -3.40 -2.64 32.07
CA LYS A 75 -1.99 -2.40 32.39
C LYS A 75 -1.67 -0.91 32.60
N ALA A 76 -2.24 -0.03 31.76
CA ALA A 76 -2.07 1.42 31.90
C ALA A 76 -2.68 1.98 33.19
N LYS A 77 -3.87 1.49 33.59
CA LYS A 77 -4.49 1.85 34.88
C LYS A 77 -3.65 1.38 36.08
N LYS A 78 -3.14 0.14 36.05
CA LYS A 78 -2.27 -0.38 37.13
C LYS A 78 -0.98 0.43 37.28
N LYS A 79 -0.39 0.90 36.18
CA LYS A 79 0.82 1.74 36.21
C LYS A 79 0.55 3.16 36.74
N LYS A 80 -0.64 3.73 36.47
CA LYS A 80 -1.09 5.03 37.01
C LYS A 80 -1.46 4.98 38.50
N ALA A 81 -1.88 3.83 39.01
CA ALA A 81 -2.22 3.67 40.43
C ALA A 81 -0.99 3.34 41.31
N ALA A 82 0.16 3.10 40.68
CA ALA A 82 1.42 2.78 41.35
C ALA A 82 2.44 3.94 41.30
N SER A 83 2.02 5.13 40.83
CA SER A 83 2.72 6.40 40.91
C SER A 83 1.90 7.37 41.73
#